data_AF-A0A1D3K4W3-F1
#
_entry.id   AF-A0A1D3K4W3-F1
#
_cell.length_a   1.000
_cell.length_b   1.000
_cell.length_c   1.000
_cell.angle_alpha   90.00
_cell.angle_beta   90.00
_cell.angle_gamma   90.00
#
_symmetry.space_group_name_H-M   'P 1'
#
loop_
_entity.id
_entity.type
_entity.pdbx_description
1 polymer ?
#
loop_
_entity_poly.entity_id
_entity_poly.type
_entity_poly.pdbx_seq_one_letter_code
_entity_poly.pdbx_strand_id
1 'polypeptide(L)'
;MSIYRSRARAALASAQSELASNEDQHLKYAALELRMAIEAVTYDRASAYKSEFPPQEYETWQPKKVMAVLLEIDSTADSDSTISLGIEPSPGERPEVMHDLGKEVVFNLKAIKRHYDALGNFLHVPSIKQTLSGSLPGPEKIRNRCEEIARDLEEVLASKVFNSTLGIFSSFDCAECRVRIRKRMPRDKDQVIADCFECKASYTITRTSDGKFETETRTQEIPCPNPGCGHPAVIFPREVSEGEYWICEKCGGRNEFKLGILHHPAN
;
A
#
# COMPACT_ATOMS: atom_id res chain seq x y z
N MET A 1 0.17 -20.72 -6.87
CA MET A 1 -0.66 -19.63 -7.42
C MET A 1 -1.37 -18.98 -6.25
N SER A 2 -1.36 -17.65 -6.15
CA SER A 2 -2.06 -16.95 -5.07
C SER A 2 -3.57 -17.21 -5.13
N ILE A 3 -4.20 -17.43 -3.98
CA ILE A 3 -5.66 -17.65 -3.87
C ILE A 3 -6.45 -16.50 -4.49
N TYR A 4 -5.93 -15.26 -4.39
CA TYR A 4 -6.57 -14.07 -4.93
C TYR A 4 -6.52 -14.04 -6.46
N ARG A 5 -5.38 -14.39 -7.08
CA ARG A 5 -5.30 -14.45 -8.55
C ARG A 5 -6.23 -15.50 -9.14
N SER A 6 -6.38 -16.65 -8.49
CA SER A 6 -7.35 -17.68 -8.88
C SER A 6 -8.79 -17.19 -8.76
N ARG A 7 -9.12 -16.47 -7.67
CA ARG A 7 -10.43 -15.83 -7.50
C ARG A 7 -10.70 -14.77 -8.57
N ALA A 8 -9.72 -13.94 -8.89
CA ALA A 8 -9.84 -12.94 -9.96
C ALA A 8 -10.15 -13.57 -11.32
N ARG A 9 -9.49 -14.69 -11.66
CA ARG A 9 -9.77 -15.45 -12.89
C ARG A 9 -11.18 -16.04 -12.90
N ALA A 10 -11.62 -16.62 -11.79
CA ALA A 10 -12.96 -17.17 -11.69
C ALA A 10 -14.02 -16.08 -11.85
N ALA A 11 -13.86 -14.95 -11.16
CA ALA A 11 -14.77 -13.80 -11.26
C ALA A 11 -14.79 -13.19 -12.68
N LEU A 12 -13.62 -13.03 -13.31
CA LEU A 12 -13.55 -12.57 -14.70
C LEU A 12 -14.29 -13.53 -15.66
N ALA A 13 -14.10 -14.84 -15.50
CA ALA A 13 -14.79 -15.84 -16.32
C ALA A 13 -16.31 -15.80 -16.13
N SER A 14 -16.79 -15.67 -14.89
CA SER A 14 -18.21 -15.48 -14.59
C SER A 14 -18.75 -14.21 -15.24
N ALA A 15 -18.05 -13.08 -15.11
CA ALA A 15 -18.45 -11.83 -15.75
C ALA A 15 -18.55 -11.95 -17.28
N GLN A 16 -17.59 -12.62 -17.92
CA GLN A 16 -17.59 -12.87 -19.35
C GLN A 16 -18.78 -13.76 -19.77
N SER A 17 -19.13 -14.76 -18.96
CA SER A 17 -20.32 -15.60 -19.20
C SER A 17 -21.61 -14.78 -19.13
N GLU A 18 -21.75 -13.91 -18.13
CA GLU A 18 -22.91 -13.03 -18.00
C GLU A 18 -23.02 -12.05 -19.18
N LEU A 19 -21.89 -11.49 -19.63
CA LEU A 19 -21.86 -10.63 -20.82
C LEU A 19 -22.27 -11.39 -22.10
N ALA A 20 -21.78 -12.63 -22.26
CA ALA A 20 -22.06 -13.46 -23.43
C ALA A 20 -23.54 -13.90 -23.53
N SER A 21 -24.29 -13.90 -22.41
CA SER A 21 -25.73 -14.21 -22.42
C SER A 21 -26.56 -13.24 -23.27
N ASN A 22 -26.03 -12.02 -23.54
CA ASN A 22 -26.75 -10.93 -24.20
C ASN A 22 -28.06 -10.50 -23.51
N GLU A 23 -28.25 -10.89 -22.25
CA GLU A 23 -29.41 -10.49 -21.46
C GLU A 23 -29.11 -9.24 -20.64
N ASP A 24 -29.86 -8.15 -20.88
CA ASP A 24 -29.60 -6.87 -20.19
C ASP A 24 -29.81 -6.94 -18.67
N GLN A 25 -30.70 -7.82 -18.21
CA GLN A 25 -30.93 -8.09 -16.79
C GLN A 25 -29.72 -8.70 -16.07
N HIS A 26 -28.80 -9.32 -16.81
CA HIS A 26 -27.60 -9.97 -16.27
C HIS A 26 -26.41 -9.02 -16.15
N LEU A 27 -26.48 -7.82 -16.73
CA LEU A 27 -25.39 -6.83 -16.67
C LEU A 27 -25.01 -6.44 -15.24
N LYS A 28 -25.95 -6.49 -14.29
CA LYS A 28 -25.66 -6.27 -12.87
C LYS A 28 -24.78 -7.38 -12.26
N TYR A 29 -24.93 -8.62 -12.71
CA TYR A 29 -24.11 -9.75 -12.26
C TYR A 29 -22.72 -9.66 -12.87
N ALA A 30 -22.62 -9.32 -14.16
CA ALA A 30 -21.34 -9.01 -14.79
C ALA A 30 -20.58 -7.90 -14.03
N ALA A 31 -21.27 -6.79 -13.70
CA ALA A 31 -20.68 -5.69 -12.96
C ALA A 31 -20.21 -6.10 -11.54
N LEU A 32 -20.97 -6.96 -10.86
CA LEU A 32 -20.61 -7.50 -9.55
C LEU A 32 -19.34 -8.35 -9.63
N GLU A 33 -19.29 -9.28 -10.56
CA GLU A 33 -18.14 -10.17 -10.75
C GLU A 33 -16.87 -9.40 -11.16
N LEU A 34 -17.00 -8.38 -12.03
CA LEU A 34 -15.87 -7.51 -12.37
C LEU A 34 -15.34 -6.73 -11.15
N ARG A 35 -16.22 -6.32 -10.24
CA ARG A 35 -15.81 -5.66 -8.99
C ARG A 35 -15.01 -6.62 -8.11
N MET A 36 -15.49 -7.86 -7.96
CA MET A 36 -14.78 -8.92 -7.22
C MET A 36 -13.42 -9.22 -7.86
N ALA A 37 -13.33 -9.22 -9.19
CA ALA A 37 -12.08 -9.41 -9.91
C ALA A 37 -11.07 -8.28 -9.64
N ILE A 38 -11.51 -7.01 -9.66
CA ILE A 38 -10.68 -5.84 -9.31
C ILE A 38 -10.14 -5.93 -7.88
N GLU A 39 -11.02 -6.27 -6.93
CA GLU A 39 -10.63 -6.46 -5.53
C GLU A 39 -9.58 -7.57 -5.40
N ALA A 40 -9.84 -8.71 -6.03
CA ALA A 40 -8.96 -9.86 -5.99
C ALA A 40 -7.58 -9.58 -6.62
N VAL A 41 -7.47 -8.91 -7.77
CA VAL A 41 -6.14 -8.55 -8.33
C VAL A 41 -5.42 -7.53 -7.45
N THR A 42 -6.15 -6.64 -6.78
CA THR A 42 -5.54 -5.65 -5.88
C THR A 42 -4.98 -6.33 -4.62
N TYR A 43 -5.72 -7.27 -4.03
CA TYR A 43 -5.25 -8.04 -2.88
C TYR A 43 -4.14 -9.03 -3.24
N ASP A 44 -4.20 -9.61 -4.44
CA ASP A 44 -3.12 -10.42 -4.99
C ASP A 44 -1.81 -9.65 -4.97
N ARG A 45 -1.84 -8.41 -5.45
CA ARG A 45 -0.67 -7.53 -5.44
C ARG A 45 -0.25 -7.13 -4.03
N ALA A 46 -1.18 -6.75 -3.16
CA ALA A 46 -0.87 -6.41 -1.77
C ALA A 46 -0.21 -7.56 -1.00
N SER A 47 -0.56 -8.82 -1.32
CA SER A 47 0.06 -9.99 -0.72
C SER A 47 1.56 -10.11 -1.00
N ALA A 48 2.05 -9.53 -2.10
CA ALA A 48 3.47 -9.45 -2.44
C ALA A 48 4.25 -8.53 -1.49
N TYR A 49 3.57 -7.53 -0.93
CA TYR A 49 4.13 -6.54 0.00
C TYR A 49 3.89 -6.88 1.47
N LYS A 50 3.43 -8.11 1.79
CA LYS A 50 2.96 -8.47 3.15
C LYS A 50 3.93 -8.19 4.30
N SER A 51 5.24 -8.22 4.05
CA SER A 51 6.26 -7.95 5.07
C SER A 51 6.49 -6.46 5.32
N GLU A 52 5.91 -5.60 4.50
CA GLU A 52 6.04 -4.14 4.51
C GLU A 52 4.68 -3.44 4.67
N PHE A 53 3.58 -4.19 4.51
CA PHE A 53 2.22 -3.69 4.57
C PHE A 53 1.76 -3.59 6.02
N PRO A 54 1.32 -2.41 6.51
CA PRO A 54 0.88 -2.26 7.89
C PRO A 54 -0.33 -3.17 8.18
N PRO A 55 -0.31 -4.00 9.23
CA PRO A 55 -1.38 -4.96 9.49
C PRO A 55 -2.77 -4.34 9.63
N GLN A 56 -2.86 -3.14 10.22
CA GLN A 56 -4.11 -2.39 10.41
C GLN A 56 -4.74 -2.00 9.08
N GLU A 57 -3.95 -1.77 8.03
CA GLU A 57 -4.48 -1.42 6.70
C GLU A 57 -5.15 -2.63 6.02
N TYR A 58 -4.86 -3.88 6.45
CA TYR A 58 -5.62 -5.06 6.01
C TYR A 58 -7.07 -5.04 6.47
N GLU A 59 -7.40 -4.25 7.50
CA GLU A 59 -8.77 -4.10 7.98
C GLU A 59 -9.61 -3.22 7.04
N THR A 60 -8.97 -2.47 6.13
CA THR A 60 -9.64 -1.62 5.12
C THR A 60 -9.57 -2.21 3.71
N TRP A 61 -10.68 -2.79 3.27
CA TRP A 61 -10.82 -3.61 2.07
C TRP A 61 -11.15 -2.82 0.78
N GLN A 62 -10.69 -1.57 0.64
CA GLN A 62 -11.01 -0.79 -0.57
C GLN A 62 -9.82 -0.76 -1.54
N PRO A 63 -9.97 -1.22 -2.80
CA PRO A 63 -8.86 -1.29 -3.76
C PRO A 63 -8.06 0.01 -3.91
N LYS A 64 -8.77 1.15 -3.91
CA LYS A 64 -8.14 2.48 -3.99
C LYS A 64 -7.23 2.78 -2.79
N LYS A 65 -7.66 2.42 -1.57
CA LYS A 65 -6.87 2.63 -0.35
C LYS A 65 -5.67 1.69 -0.31
N VAL A 66 -5.91 0.40 -0.61
CA VAL A 66 -4.85 -0.61 -0.68
C VAL A 66 -3.75 -0.17 -1.65
N MET A 67 -4.12 0.23 -2.88
CA MET A 67 -3.14 0.69 -3.87
C MET A 67 -2.42 1.97 -3.44
N ALA A 68 -3.08 2.89 -2.71
CA ALA A 68 -2.42 4.08 -2.18
C ALA A 68 -1.35 3.72 -1.13
N VAL A 69 -1.65 2.80 -0.20
CA VAL A 69 -0.68 2.28 0.77
C VAL A 69 0.49 1.60 0.07
N LEU A 70 0.23 0.82 -1.00
CA LEU A 70 1.29 0.23 -1.80
C LEU A 70 2.21 1.27 -2.43
N LEU A 71 1.67 2.39 -2.91
CA LEU A 71 2.45 3.49 -3.48
C LEU A 71 3.27 4.26 -2.42
N GLU A 72 2.83 4.27 -1.16
CA GLU A 72 3.63 4.81 -0.05
C GLU A 72 4.82 3.90 0.29
N ILE A 73 4.65 2.57 0.15
CA ILE A 73 5.71 1.58 0.34
C ILE A 73 6.70 1.59 -0.84
N ASP A 74 6.18 1.63 -2.06
CA ASP A 74 6.92 1.55 -3.31
C ASP A 74 6.24 2.43 -4.37
N SER A 75 6.87 3.55 -4.72
CA SER A 75 6.32 4.51 -5.69
C SER A 75 6.10 3.94 -7.09
N THR A 76 6.62 2.75 -7.38
CA THR A 76 6.43 2.04 -8.65
C THR A 76 5.42 0.90 -8.54
N ALA A 77 4.73 0.78 -7.41
CA ALA A 77 3.78 -0.30 -7.15
C ALA A 77 2.56 -0.29 -8.08
N ASP A 78 2.29 0.74 -8.88
CA ASP A 78 1.20 0.70 -9.88
C ASP A 78 1.70 0.68 -11.33
N SER A 79 3.01 0.49 -11.54
CA SER A 79 3.63 0.46 -12.86
C SER A 79 3.72 -0.96 -13.44
N ASP A 80 3.55 -1.05 -14.76
CA ASP A 80 3.94 -2.24 -15.54
C ASP A 80 5.44 -2.51 -15.39
N SER A 81 5.84 -3.78 -15.53
CA SER A 81 7.24 -4.17 -15.45
C SER A 81 7.59 -5.29 -16.43
N THR A 82 8.87 -5.40 -16.79
CA THR A 82 9.42 -6.51 -17.58
C THR A 82 10.62 -7.08 -16.84
N ILE A 83 10.70 -8.41 -16.78
CA ILE A 83 11.86 -9.09 -16.21
C ILE A 83 12.67 -9.69 -17.35
N SER A 84 13.97 -9.41 -17.37
CA SER A 84 14.90 -10.03 -18.31
C SER A 84 16.18 -10.41 -17.58
N LEU A 85 16.85 -11.47 -18.04
CA LEU A 85 18.11 -11.97 -17.47
C LEU A 85 19.18 -12.11 -18.55
N GLY A 86 20.43 -11.84 -18.22
CA GLY A 86 21.56 -12.12 -19.08
C GLY A 86 22.68 -12.75 -18.25
N ILE A 87 23.54 -13.53 -18.90
CA ILE A 87 24.71 -14.10 -18.25
C ILE A 87 25.84 -13.09 -18.36
N GLU A 88 26.39 -12.67 -17.21
CA GLU A 88 27.55 -11.78 -17.19
C GLU A 88 28.76 -12.51 -17.79
N PRO A 89 29.47 -11.93 -18.77
CA PRO A 89 30.67 -12.54 -19.33
C PRO A 89 31.83 -12.58 -18.30
N SER A 90 31.87 -11.61 -17.40
CA SER A 90 32.73 -11.57 -16.22
C SER A 90 32.02 -10.81 -15.08
N PRO A 91 32.41 -10.99 -13.80
CA PRO A 91 31.72 -10.36 -12.67
C PRO A 91 31.61 -8.83 -12.80
N GLY A 92 30.37 -8.32 -12.88
CA GLY A 92 30.08 -6.89 -13.00
C GLY A 92 30.05 -6.36 -14.44
N GLU A 93 30.34 -7.19 -15.45
CA GLU A 93 30.17 -6.83 -16.86
C GLU A 93 28.73 -7.07 -17.32
N ARG A 94 28.18 -6.09 -18.04
CA ARG A 94 26.80 -6.17 -18.54
C ARG A 94 26.69 -7.25 -19.64
N PRO A 95 25.69 -8.15 -19.58
CA PRO A 95 25.45 -9.11 -20.64
C PRO A 95 25.17 -8.44 -21.99
N GLU A 96 25.71 -9.01 -23.08
CA GLU A 96 25.40 -8.55 -24.45
C GLU A 96 23.96 -8.88 -24.84
N VAL A 97 23.44 -10.01 -24.36
CA VAL A 97 22.09 -10.49 -24.65
C VAL A 97 21.29 -10.59 -23.35
N MET A 98 20.12 -9.96 -23.35
CA MET A 98 19.12 -10.09 -22.30
C MET A 98 17.99 -10.99 -22.81
N HIS A 99 17.70 -12.07 -22.08
CA HIS A 99 16.60 -12.98 -22.33
C HIS A 99 15.35 -12.50 -21.56
N ASP A 100 14.28 -12.21 -22.29
CA ASP A 100 13.00 -11.80 -21.72
C ASP A 100 12.31 -12.98 -21.01
N LEU A 101 11.97 -12.79 -19.73
CA LEU A 101 11.19 -13.74 -18.93
C LEU A 101 9.69 -13.41 -18.95
N GLY A 102 9.33 -12.18 -19.31
CA GLY A 102 7.95 -11.76 -19.46
C GLY A 102 7.68 -10.37 -18.93
N LYS A 103 6.47 -9.91 -19.28
CA LYS A 103 5.88 -8.64 -18.86
C LYS A 103 4.80 -8.88 -17.80
N GLU A 104 4.77 -8.01 -16.81
CA GLU A 104 3.66 -7.77 -15.90
C GLU A 104 2.89 -6.52 -16.37
N VAL A 105 1.57 -6.66 -16.49
CA VAL A 105 0.63 -5.54 -16.61
C VAL A 105 -0.09 -5.38 -15.28
N VAL A 106 -0.10 -4.16 -14.75
CA VAL A 106 -0.68 -3.87 -13.43
C VAL A 106 -2.02 -3.16 -13.58
N PHE A 107 -3.02 -3.60 -12.81
CA PHE A 107 -4.29 -2.89 -12.67
C PHE A 107 -4.08 -1.64 -11.79
N ASN A 108 -3.56 -0.57 -12.41
CA ASN A 108 -3.02 0.59 -11.72
C ASN A 108 -4.08 1.46 -11.01
N LEU A 109 -3.62 2.41 -10.18
CA LEU A 109 -4.51 3.27 -9.39
C LEU A 109 -5.49 4.07 -10.26
N LYS A 110 -5.04 4.49 -11.46
CA LYS A 110 -5.90 5.21 -12.42
C LYS A 110 -7.03 4.31 -12.92
N ALA A 111 -6.72 3.07 -13.30
CA ALA A 111 -7.71 2.08 -13.72
C ALA A 111 -8.69 1.76 -12.58
N ILE A 112 -8.20 1.56 -11.34
CA ILE A 112 -9.03 1.35 -10.15
C ILE A 112 -10.02 2.51 -9.96
N LYS A 113 -9.54 3.76 -9.90
CA LYS A 113 -10.40 4.95 -9.72
C LYS A 113 -11.43 5.08 -10.84
N ARG A 114 -11.02 4.81 -12.08
CA ARG A 114 -11.87 4.91 -13.27
C ARG A 114 -12.98 3.86 -13.24
N HIS A 115 -12.63 2.61 -12.92
CA HIS A 115 -13.50 1.45 -13.14
C HIS A 115 -14.32 1.06 -11.91
N TYR A 116 -13.72 1.08 -10.73
CA TYR A 116 -14.36 0.59 -9.50
C TYR A 116 -15.58 1.45 -9.12
N ASP A 117 -15.47 2.77 -9.18
CA ASP A 117 -16.58 3.69 -8.87
C ASP A 117 -17.69 3.59 -9.93
N ALA A 118 -17.33 3.36 -11.20
CA ALA A 118 -18.29 3.16 -12.28
C ALA A 118 -19.12 1.89 -12.09
N LEU A 119 -18.49 0.77 -11.70
CA LEU A 119 -19.19 -0.47 -11.39
C LEU A 119 -20.14 -0.32 -10.19
N GLY A 120 -19.71 0.42 -9.15
CA GLY A 120 -20.57 0.73 -8.01
C GLY A 120 -21.90 1.38 -8.42
N ASN A 121 -21.84 2.35 -9.33
CA ASN A 121 -23.05 3.02 -9.84
C ASN A 121 -24.02 2.09 -10.58
N PHE A 122 -23.54 0.99 -11.17
CA PHE A 122 -24.41 0.00 -11.84
C PHE A 122 -25.07 -1.00 -10.87
N LEU A 123 -24.51 -1.14 -9.67
CA LEU A 123 -25.00 -2.06 -8.63
C LEU A 123 -25.99 -1.40 -7.66
N HIS A 124 -25.95 -0.08 -7.56
CA HIS A 124 -26.85 0.66 -6.67
C HIS A 124 -28.22 0.89 -7.29
N VAL A 125 -29.24 0.91 -6.43
CA VAL A 125 -30.56 1.42 -6.80
C VAL A 125 -30.40 2.90 -7.20
N PRO A 126 -31.02 3.34 -8.31
CA PRO A 126 -31.03 4.74 -8.71
C PRO A 126 -31.32 5.70 -7.57
N SER A 127 -30.53 6.77 -7.49
CA SER A 127 -30.85 7.86 -6.56
C SER A 127 -32.14 8.58 -6.97
N ILE A 128 -32.76 9.28 -6.00
CA ILE A 128 -33.93 10.13 -6.25
C ILE A 128 -33.63 11.13 -7.38
N LYS A 129 -32.43 11.73 -7.36
CA LYS A 129 -31.99 12.67 -8.40
C LYS A 129 -31.97 12.03 -9.79
N GLN A 130 -31.36 10.85 -9.93
CA GLN A 130 -31.27 10.13 -11.22
C GLN A 130 -32.63 9.70 -11.75
N THR A 131 -33.54 9.33 -10.84
CA THR A 131 -34.92 8.95 -11.18
C THR A 131 -35.68 10.16 -11.71
N LEU A 132 -35.58 11.31 -11.04
CA LEU A 132 -36.23 12.56 -11.46
C LEU A 132 -35.64 13.12 -12.77
N SER A 133 -34.33 12.96 -13.00
CA SER A 133 -33.68 13.45 -14.22
C SER A 133 -33.72 12.48 -15.40
N GLY A 134 -34.25 11.25 -15.23
CA GLY A 134 -34.25 10.22 -16.26
C GLY A 134 -32.86 9.79 -16.74
N SER A 135 -31.80 10.12 -15.99
CA SER A 135 -30.41 10.03 -16.44
C SER A 135 -29.77 8.68 -16.10
N LEU A 136 -30.50 7.59 -16.31
CA LEU A 136 -30.01 6.25 -16.06
C LEU A 136 -29.14 5.76 -17.23
N PRO A 137 -27.99 5.09 -16.95
CA PRO A 137 -27.21 4.48 -18.01
C PRO A 137 -28.04 3.38 -18.67
N GLY A 138 -28.21 3.46 -19.99
CA GLY A 138 -28.83 2.41 -20.78
C GLY A 138 -27.99 1.12 -20.79
N PRO A 139 -28.59 -0.04 -21.09
CA PRO A 139 -27.90 -1.33 -21.05
C PRO A 139 -26.63 -1.39 -21.90
N GLU A 140 -26.66 -0.82 -23.11
CA GLU A 140 -25.49 -0.74 -24.00
C GLU A 140 -24.29 -0.05 -23.34
N LYS A 141 -24.53 1.05 -22.61
CA LYS A 141 -23.46 1.77 -21.92
C LYS A 141 -22.86 0.94 -20.79
N ILE A 142 -23.68 0.19 -20.06
CA ILE A 142 -23.22 -0.70 -18.98
C ILE A 142 -22.41 -1.85 -19.59
N ARG A 143 -22.91 -2.46 -20.67
CA ARG A 143 -22.23 -3.55 -21.40
C ARG A 143 -20.86 -3.12 -21.92
N ASN A 144 -20.79 -2.04 -22.69
CA ASN A 144 -19.54 -1.50 -23.23
C ASN A 144 -18.51 -1.24 -22.12
N ARG A 145 -18.99 -0.74 -20.98
CA ARG A 145 -18.15 -0.49 -19.81
C ARG A 145 -17.63 -1.77 -19.16
N CYS A 146 -18.49 -2.77 -19.00
CA CYS A 146 -18.11 -4.07 -18.45
C CYS A 146 -17.12 -4.79 -19.37
N GLU A 147 -17.31 -4.73 -20.69
CA GLU A 147 -16.39 -5.28 -21.68
C GLU A 147 -15.02 -4.59 -21.66
N GLU A 148 -14.99 -3.26 -21.52
CA GLU A 148 -13.74 -2.51 -21.34
C GLU A 148 -12.98 -3.00 -20.10
N ILE A 149 -13.67 -3.14 -18.96
CA ILE A 149 -13.06 -3.59 -17.71
C ILE A 149 -12.60 -5.05 -17.81
N ALA A 150 -13.38 -5.90 -18.46
CA ALA A 150 -13.04 -7.31 -18.67
C ALA A 150 -11.74 -7.45 -19.49
N ARG A 151 -11.58 -6.64 -20.56
CA ARG A 151 -10.34 -6.61 -21.36
C ARG A 151 -9.14 -6.16 -20.54
N ASP A 152 -9.27 -5.08 -19.78
CA ASP A 152 -8.18 -4.58 -18.93
C ASP A 152 -7.75 -5.64 -17.88
N LEU A 153 -8.72 -6.35 -17.28
CA LEU A 153 -8.46 -7.43 -16.33
C LEU A 153 -7.85 -8.67 -17.00
N GLU A 154 -8.29 -9.00 -18.21
CA GLU A 154 -7.74 -10.11 -19.00
C GLU A 154 -6.26 -9.89 -19.29
N GLU A 155 -5.88 -8.68 -19.72
CA GLU A 155 -4.48 -8.31 -19.95
C GLU A 155 -3.63 -8.47 -18.67
N VAL A 156 -4.13 -7.97 -17.53
CA VAL A 156 -3.48 -8.13 -16.23
C VAL A 156 -3.32 -9.60 -15.85
N LEU A 157 -4.37 -10.41 -16.02
CA LEU A 157 -4.38 -11.83 -15.63
C LEU A 157 -3.60 -12.75 -16.58
N ALA A 158 -3.37 -12.30 -17.82
CA ALA A 158 -2.54 -12.94 -18.84
C ALA A 158 -1.03 -12.69 -18.66
N SER A 159 -0.64 -11.76 -17.76
CA SER A 159 0.76 -11.49 -17.44
C SER A 159 1.53 -12.77 -17.10
N LYS A 160 2.69 -12.95 -17.75
CA LYS A 160 3.57 -14.14 -17.60
C LYS A 160 4.34 -14.11 -16.29
N VAL A 161 4.73 -12.92 -15.87
CA VAL A 161 5.31 -12.61 -14.57
C VAL A 161 4.35 -11.66 -13.85
N PHE A 162 4.25 -11.78 -12.52
CA PHE A 162 3.36 -10.94 -11.72
C PHE A 162 3.84 -10.89 -10.28
N ASN A 163 3.47 -9.82 -9.57
CA ASN A 163 3.75 -9.60 -8.15
C ASN A 163 5.24 -9.75 -7.79
N SER A 164 6.12 -9.39 -8.72
CA SER A 164 7.56 -9.52 -8.57
C SER A 164 8.12 -8.25 -7.95
N THR A 165 8.27 -8.24 -6.62
CA THR A 165 8.72 -7.07 -5.88
C THR A 165 10.23 -7.12 -5.63
N LEU A 166 11.02 -6.58 -6.55
CA LEU A 166 12.46 -6.42 -6.36
C LEU A 166 12.74 -5.11 -5.63
N GLY A 167 13.71 -5.11 -4.72
CA GLY A 167 14.02 -3.94 -3.91
C GLY A 167 15.27 -4.12 -3.08
N ILE A 168 15.73 -3.00 -2.52
CA ILE A 168 16.77 -2.96 -1.51
C ILE A 168 16.05 -2.90 -0.17
N PHE A 169 16.40 -3.80 0.75
CA PHE A 169 15.70 -3.93 2.03
C PHE A 169 16.69 -3.86 3.19
N SER A 170 16.32 -3.11 4.22
CA SER A 170 16.88 -3.25 5.55
C SER A 170 16.03 -4.23 6.36
N SER A 171 16.66 -5.02 7.21
CA SER A 171 15.96 -5.94 8.09
C SER A 171 16.70 -6.10 9.42
N PHE A 172 16.00 -5.85 10.51
CA PHE A 172 16.54 -5.85 11.87
C PHE A 172 15.43 -6.21 12.87
N ASP A 173 15.80 -6.54 14.11
CA ASP A 173 14.82 -6.87 15.14
C ASP A 173 14.50 -5.62 15.96
N CYS A 174 13.22 -5.39 16.23
CA CYS A 174 12.79 -4.28 17.07
C CYS A 174 13.48 -4.36 18.44
N ALA A 175 14.12 -3.28 18.88
CA ALA A 175 14.79 -3.23 20.18
C ALA A 175 13.82 -3.44 21.35
N GLU A 176 12.57 -2.99 21.20
CA GLU A 176 11.54 -3.03 22.26
C GLU A 176 10.85 -4.40 22.36
N CYS A 177 10.37 -4.94 21.23
CA CYS A 177 9.52 -6.15 21.23
C CYS A 177 10.12 -7.34 20.47
N ARG A 178 11.32 -7.20 19.91
CA ARG A 178 12.07 -8.24 19.19
C ARG A 178 11.43 -8.78 17.91
N VAL A 179 10.26 -8.27 17.49
CA VAL A 179 9.66 -8.60 16.20
C VAL A 179 10.56 -8.11 15.07
N ARG A 180 10.71 -8.94 14.02
CA ARG A 180 11.47 -8.62 12.83
C ARG A 180 10.83 -7.47 12.05
N ILE A 181 11.56 -6.38 11.87
CA ILE A 181 11.17 -5.27 11.00
C ILE A 181 11.86 -5.45 9.65
N ARG A 182 11.10 -5.34 8.57
CA ARG A 182 11.62 -5.28 7.21
C ARG A 182 11.13 -3.99 6.55
N LYS A 183 12.07 -3.19 6.06
CA LYS A 183 11.76 -1.92 5.40
C LYS A 183 12.47 -1.83 4.06
N ARG A 184 11.73 -1.48 3.01
CA ARG A 184 12.31 -1.12 1.71
C ARG A 184 12.98 0.23 1.77
N MET A 185 14.17 0.28 1.20
CA MET A 185 14.96 1.50 1.01
C MET A 185 14.67 2.06 -0.38
N PRO A 186 14.07 3.26 -0.47
CA PRO A 186 13.95 3.97 -1.74
C PRO A 186 15.33 4.16 -2.38
N ARG A 187 15.37 4.15 -3.71
CA ARG A 187 16.64 4.28 -4.46
C ARG A 187 17.21 5.69 -4.40
N ASP A 188 16.33 6.68 -4.23
CA ASP A 188 16.59 8.11 -4.22
C ASP A 188 16.79 8.69 -2.81
N LYS A 189 16.77 7.83 -1.77
CA LYS A 189 16.90 8.25 -0.38
C LYS A 189 17.96 7.43 0.35
N ASP A 190 18.81 8.13 1.07
CA ASP A 190 19.78 7.52 1.98
C ASP A 190 19.19 7.27 3.38
N GLN A 191 18.07 7.89 3.71
CA GLN A 191 17.41 7.75 5.00
C GLN A 191 15.92 7.51 4.87
N VAL A 192 15.39 6.60 5.70
CA VAL A 192 13.94 6.35 5.83
C VAL A 192 13.56 6.06 7.27
N ILE A 193 12.32 6.35 7.62
CA ILE A 193 11.74 6.01 8.92
C ILE A 193 11.03 4.65 8.80
N ALA A 194 11.24 3.80 9.80
CA ALA A 194 10.51 2.55 9.95
C ALA A 194 9.90 2.48 11.35
N ASP A 195 8.62 2.15 11.41
CA ASP A 195 7.92 1.90 12.66
C ASP A 195 7.70 0.39 12.83
N CYS A 196 7.91 -0.10 14.04
CA CYS A 196 7.51 -1.45 14.41
C CYS A 196 5.97 -1.56 14.34
N PHE A 197 5.43 -2.53 13.60
CA PHE A 197 3.98 -2.67 13.47
C PHE A 197 3.30 -3.05 14.79
N GLU A 198 3.97 -3.81 15.65
CA GLU A 198 3.46 -4.28 16.94
C GLU A 198 3.49 -3.21 18.02
N CYS A 199 4.68 -2.69 18.36
CA CYS A 199 4.83 -1.76 19.48
C CYS A 199 4.88 -0.29 19.06
N LYS A 200 4.90 0.02 17.76
CA LYS A 200 5.02 1.39 17.22
C LYS A 200 6.33 2.12 17.55
N ALA A 201 7.38 1.39 17.96
CA ALA A 201 8.72 1.99 18.11
C ALA A 201 9.24 2.47 16.76
N SER A 202 9.75 3.70 16.70
CA SER A 202 10.26 4.30 15.48
C SER A 202 11.77 4.18 15.38
N TYR A 203 12.26 3.96 14.17
CA TYR A 203 13.68 3.82 13.84
C TYR A 203 14.02 4.66 12.61
N THR A 204 15.20 5.25 12.63
CA THR A 204 15.84 5.86 11.47
C THR A 204 16.76 4.82 10.85
N ILE A 205 16.56 4.52 9.57
CA ILE A 205 17.43 3.63 8.81
C ILE A 205 18.24 4.48 7.85
N THR A 206 19.56 4.42 7.95
CA THR A 206 20.49 5.15 7.10
C THR A 206 21.31 4.18 6.26
N ARG A 207 21.38 4.42 4.96
CA ARG A 207 22.26 3.71 4.03
C ARG A 207 23.67 4.30 4.14
N THR A 208 24.64 3.46 4.46
CA THR A 208 26.05 3.85 4.53
C THR A 208 26.71 3.80 3.15
N SER A 209 27.88 4.42 3.01
CA SER A 209 28.63 4.47 1.75
C SER A 209 29.10 3.10 1.24
N ASP A 210 29.24 2.11 2.13
CA ASP A 210 29.56 0.71 1.79
C ASP A 210 28.30 -0.12 1.47
N GLY A 211 27.12 0.50 1.38
CA GLY A 211 25.86 -0.14 1.02
C GLY A 211 25.19 -0.91 2.15
N LYS A 212 25.71 -0.83 3.38
CA LYS A 212 25.07 -1.39 4.57
C LYS A 212 23.97 -0.46 5.10
N PHE A 213 23.26 -0.94 6.12
CA PHE A 213 22.23 -0.18 6.81
C PHE A 213 22.59 -0.04 8.27
N GLU A 214 22.60 1.20 8.73
CA GLU A 214 22.64 1.55 10.15
C GLU A 214 21.23 1.88 10.61
N THR A 215 20.90 1.46 11.83
CA THR A 215 19.56 1.62 12.41
C THR A 215 19.68 2.29 13.76
N GLU A 216 19.05 3.44 13.91
CA GLU A 216 19.04 4.21 15.15
C GLU A 216 17.61 4.31 15.67
N THR A 217 17.43 4.05 16.96
CA THR A 217 16.13 4.25 17.61
C THR A 217 15.79 5.73 17.64
N ARG A 218 14.61 6.12 17.13
CA ARG A 218 14.13 7.49 17.26
C ARG A 218 13.57 7.70 18.65
N THR A 219 14.33 8.39 19.48
CA THR A 219 13.92 8.87 20.80
C THR A 219 14.35 10.33 20.94
N GLN A 220 13.75 11.02 21.90
CA GLN A 220 14.16 12.38 22.29
C GLN A 220 14.45 12.37 23.78
N GLU A 221 15.56 13.01 24.16
CA GLU A 221 15.83 13.30 25.56
C GLU A 221 15.07 14.57 25.96
N ILE A 222 14.11 14.41 26.87
CA ILE A 222 13.32 15.51 27.41
C ILE A 222 13.70 15.70 28.87
N PRO A 223 14.29 16.85 29.26
CA PRO A 223 14.64 17.11 30.65
C PRO A 223 13.38 17.28 31.50
N CYS A 224 13.40 16.77 32.73
CA CYS A 224 12.32 16.98 33.69
C CYS A 224 12.13 18.49 33.93
N PRO A 225 10.94 19.05 33.65
CA PRO A 225 10.66 20.48 33.78
C PRO A 225 10.63 20.98 35.24
N ASN A 226 10.67 20.10 36.24
CA ASN A 226 10.78 20.50 37.64
C ASN A 226 12.08 21.32 37.84
N PRO A 227 12.00 22.61 38.26
CA PRO A 227 13.15 23.52 38.32
C PRO A 227 14.35 23.04 39.16
N GLY A 228 14.14 22.11 40.10
CA GLY A 228 15.21 21.52 40.92
C GLY A 228 15.73 20.16 40.44
N CYS A 229 15.24 19.63 39.33
CA CYS A 229 15.52 18.25 38.89
C CYS A 229 16.36 18.19 37.61
N GLY A 230 15.79 18.62 36.48
CA GLY A 230 16.43 18.60 35.16
C GLY A 230 16.82 17.21 34.63
N HIS A 231 16.44 16.12 35.30
CA HIS A 231 16.85 14.77 34.91
C HIS A 231 16.26 14.40 33.54
N PRO A 232 17.08 13.93 32.57
CA PRO A 232 16.61 13.59 31.24
C PRO A 232 15.75 12.32 31.28
N ALA A 233 14.69 12.31 30.49
CA ALA A 233 13.92 11.11 30.16
C ALA A 233 14.05 10.83 28.66
N VAL A 234 14.25 9.57 28.29
CA VAL A 234 14.28 9.13 26.90
C VAL A 234 12.85 8.79 26.49
N ILE A 235 12.27 9.57 25.60
CA ILE A 235 10.86 9.45 25.19
C ILE A 235 10.78 9.07 23.71
N PHE A 236 9.97 8.08 23.39
CA PHE A 236 9.66 7.72 22.01
C PHE A 236 8.65 8.69 21.40
N PRO A 237 8.70 8.99 20.09
CA PRO A 237 7.70 9.82 19.42
C PRO A 237 6.26 9.38 19.65
N ARG A 238 6.00 8.06 19.75
CA ARG A 238 4.67 7.48 20.02
C ARG A 238 4.10 7.86 21.40
N GLU A 239 4.96 8.21 22.35
CA GLU A 239 4.58 8.54 23.74
C GLU A 239 4.27 10.03 23.90
N VAL A 240 4.56 10.84 22.88
CA VAL A 240 4.27 12.27 22.86
C VAL A 240 2.86 12.49 22.31
N SER A 241 1.86 12.28 23.16
CA SER A 241 0.46 12.60 22.86
C SER A 241 -0.23 13.31 24.03
N GLU A 242 -1.26 14.10 23.72
CA GLU A 242 -1.99 14.85 24.75
C GLU A 242 -2.54 13.92 25.84
N GLY A 243 -2.23 14.24 27.10
CA GLY A 243 -2.66 13.48 28.27
C GLY A 243 -1.74 12.32 28.68
N GLU A 244 -0.81 11.91 27.83
CA GLU A 244 0.24 10.96 28.21
C GLU A 244 1.23 11.60 29.17
N TYR A 245 1.87 10.78 30.00
CA TYR A 245 2.76 11.27 31.04
C TYR A 245 3.90 10.29 31.36
N TRP A 246 4.96 10.81 31.96
CA TRP A 246 6.01 10.00 32.57
C TRP A 246 6.29 10.47 34.01
N ILE A 247 6.70 9.53 34.85
CA ILE A 247 7.18 9.83 36.20
C ILE A 247 8.69 9.99 36.15
N CYS A 248 9.20 11.12 36.64
CA CYS A 248 10.63 11.35 36.72
C CYS A 248 11.26 10.45 37.79
N GLU A 249 12.23 9.62 37.40
CA GLU A 249 12.92 8.68 38.29
C GLU A 249 13.66 9.37 39.45
N LYS A 250 14.13 10.60 39.24
CA LYS A 250 14.91 11.34 40.24
C LYS A 250 14.05 12.09 41.26
N CYS A 251 12.97 12.77 40.83
CA CYS A 251 12.16 13.60 41.74
C CYS A 251 10.77 13.03 42.04
N GLY A 252 10.36 11.93 41.39
CA GLY A 252 9.02 11.34 41.51
C GLY A 252 7.89 12.19 40.91
N GLY A 253 8.21 13.33 40.31
CA GLY A 253 7.24 14.24 39.71
C GLY A 253 6.61 13.64 38.44
N ARG A 254 5.29 13.78 38.31
CA ARG A 254 4.54 13.43 37.09
C ARG A 254 4.65 14.56 36.07
N ASN A 255 5.18 14.26 34.90
CA ASN A 255 5.30 15.19 33.78
C ASN A 255 4.31 14.74 32.71
N GLU A 256 3.36 15.59 32.36
CA GLU A 256 2.28 15.28 31.42
C GLU A 256 2.46 16.12 30.15
N PHE A 257 2.29 15.49 28.99
CA PHE A 257 2.26 16.18 27.71
C PHE A 257 0.93 16.90 27.54
N LYS A 258 0.99 18.23 27.44
CA LYS A 258 -0.14 19.11 27.13
C LYS A 258 0.10 19.85 25.83
N LEU A 259 -0.97 20.16 25.11
CA LEU A 259 -0.90 21.03 23.94
C LEU A 259 -0.54 22.46 24.37
N GLY A 260 0.44 23.05 23.69
CA GLY A 260 0.87 24.43 23.90
C GLY A 260 0.94 25.18 22.57
N ILE A 261 0.69 26.49 22.61
CA ILE A 261 0.89 27.39 21.47
C ILE A 261 2.02 28.34 21.83
N LEU A 262 3.03 28.42 20.97
CA LEU A 262 4.13 29.38 21.10
C LEU A 262 3.98 30.44 20.01
N HIS A 263 3.72 31.69 20.39
CA HIS A 263 3.73 32.83 19.46
C HIS A 263 5.14 33.40 19.37
N HIS A 264 5.71 33.38 18.17
CA HIS A 264 6.91 34.15 17.85
C HIS A 264 6.47 35.47 17.20
N PRO A 265 6.78 36.64 17.79
CA PRO A 265 6.50 37.91 17.15
C PRO A 265 7.29 38.03 15.84
N ALA A 266 6.73 38.72 14.86
CA ALA A 266 7.49 39.08 13.66
C ALA A 266 8.61 40.05 14.05
N ASN A 267 9.84 39.71 13.70
CA ASN A 267 10.99 40.62 13.80
C ASN A 267 10.89 41.75 12.78
#